data_AF-A0A485KYI0-F1
#
_entry.id   AF-A0A485KYI0-F1
#
_cell.length_a   1.000
_cell.length_b   1.000
_cell.length_c   1.000
_cell.angle_alpha   90.00
_cell.angle_beta   90.00
_cell.angle_gamma   90.00
#
_symmetry.space_group_name_H-M   'P 1'
#
loop_
_entity.id
_entity.type
_entity.pdbx_description
1 polymer ?
#
loop_
_entity_poly.entity_id
_entity_poly.type
_entity_poly.pdbx_seq_one_letter_code
_entity_poly.pdbx_strand_id
1 'polypeptide(L)'
;MARAVKPGQLITSQGDEALDDEKEIPICLSLPGVTLNFASDWVMDTTELAQAKAKHDELQARIDTLERENKYLREKCDRVNDESNLDKFKSQLLVEMLAISTLDEEKSKAAYLEEKLKVESLMRDMKALLEKAASHNVDIKQFAVLLQAM
;
A
#
# COMPACT_ATOMS: atom_id res chain seq x y z
N MET A 1 -13.87 -50.95 -13.86
CA MET A 1 -14.84 -52.00 -14.25
C MET A 1 -14.34 -53.32 -13.67
N ALA A 2 -15.00 -53.86 -12.66
CA ALA A 2 -14.60 -55.11 -12.01
C ALA A 2 -15.26 -56.30 -12.71
N ARG A 3 -14.49 -57.36 -13.00
CA ARG A 3 -14.98 -58.63 -13.55
C ARG A 3 -15.11 -59.62 -12.40
N ALA A 4 -16.34 -60.03 -12.09
CA ALA A 4 -16.61 -61.15 -11.19
C ALA A 4 -16.45 -62.47 -11.94
N VAL A 5 -15.57 -63.35 -11.47
CA VAL A 5 -15.51 -64.74 -11.92
C VAL A 5 -16.20 -65.60 -10.86
N LYS A 6 -17.17 -66.42 -11.29
CA LYS A 6 -17.98 -67.29 -10.43
C LYS A 6 -17.18 -68.54 -10.03
N PRO A 7 -17.24 -68.99 -8.77
CA PRO A 7 -16.72 -70.30 -8.39
C PRO A 7 -17.76 -71.37 -8.70
N GLY A 8 -17.33 -72.47 -9.32
CA GLY A 8 -18.16 -73.65 -9.55
C GLY A 8 -18.73 -73.74 -10.96
N GLN A 9 -17.92 -74.16 -11.93
CA GLN A 9 -18.43 -74.83 -13.11
C GLN A 9 -17.54 -76.04 -13.42
N LEU A 10 -18.15 -77.20 -13.18
CA LEU A 10 -17.64 -78.55 -13.35
C LEU A 10 -16.93 -78.74 -14.70
N ILE A 11 -15.66 -79.12 -14.66
CA ILE A 11 -15.06 -79.94 -15.72
C ILE A 11 -14.71 -81.28 -15.08
N THR A 12 -15.54 -82.27 -15.35
CA THR A 12 -15.23 -83.67 -15.12
C THR A 12 -14.25 -84.12 -16.19
N SER A 13 -13.00 -84.39 -15.81
CA SER A 13 -12.17 -85.36 -16.52
C SER A 13 -11.14 -85.93 -15.54
N GLN A 14 -11.15 -87.26 -15.45
CA GLN A 14 -10.35 -88.14 -14.61
C GLN A 14 -8.85 -87.80 -14.62
N GLY A 15 -8.19 -87.94 -13.47
CA GLY A 15 -6.73 -87.95 -13.35
C GLY A 15 -6.27 -87.78 -11.90
N ASP A 16 -5.53 -88.79 -11.43
CA ASP A 16 -4.90 -89.05 -10.13
C ASP A 16 -4.34 -87.89 -9.26
N GLU A 17 -4.41 -88.20 -7.96
CA GLU A 17 -3.48 -87.95 -6.85
C GLU A 17 -2.96 -86.54 -6.50
N ALA A 18 -3.14 -86.24 -5.21
CA ALA A 18 -2.35 -85.39 -4.34
C ALA A 18 -2.28 -83.89 -4.68
N LEU A 19 -2.84 -83.07 -3.78
CA LEU A 19 -2.07 -82.08 -3.02
C LEU A 19 -2.97 -81.50 -1.94
N ASP A 20 -2.75 -82.01 -0.74
CA ASP A 20 -3.04 -81.35 0.53
C ASP A 20 -2.27 -80.03 0.53
N ASP A 21 -2.99 -78.91 0.44
CA ASP A 21 -2.55 -77.57 0.78
C ASP A 21 -3.73 -76.63 0.50
N GLU A 22 -4.58 -76.42 1.52
CA GLU A 22 -5.38 -75.20 1.67
C GLU A 22 -4.43 -73.98 1.78
N LYS A 23 -3.69 -73.69 0.72
CA LYS A 23 -2.96 -72.43 0.59
C LYS A 23 -3.97 -71.39 0.13
N GLU A 24 -4.63 -70.77 1.13
CA GLU A 24 -5.41 -69.56 0.94
C GLU A 24 -4.59 -68.59 0.08
N ILE A 25 -5.06 -68.37 -1.15
CA ILE A 25 -4.45 -67.40 -2.06
C ILE A 25 -4.66 -66.03 -1.41
N PRO A 26 -3.60 -65.29 -1.05
CA PRO A 26 -3.76 -63.98 -0.46
C PRO A 26 -4.41 -63.09 -1.51
N ILE A 27 -5.67 -62.75 -1.25
CA ILE A 27 -6.37 -61.75 -2.04
C ILE A 27 -5.62 -60.44 -1.74
N CYS A 28 -5.41 -59.59 -2.74
CA CYS A 28 -4.94 -58.23 -2.53
C CYS A 28 -5.95 -57.30 -3.19
N LEU A 29 -6.59 -56.43 -2.40
CA LEU A 29 -7.50 -55.42 -2.92
C LEU A 29 -6.81 -54.06 -2.83
N SER A 30 -6.34 -53.55 -3.97
CA SER A 30 -5.79 -52.20 -4.07
C SER A 30 -6.92 -51.21 -4.35
N LEU A 31 -7.26 -50.43 -3.33
CA LEU A 31 -8.08 -49.23 -3.47
C LEU A 31 -7.14 -48.01 -3.57
N PRO A 32 -7.58 -46.87 -4.14
CA PRO A 32 -6.75 -45.67 -4.18
C PRO A 32 -6.32 -45.25 -2.77
N GLY A 33 -5.02 -45.34 -2.47
CA GLY A 33 -4.42 -44.98 -1.18
C GLY A 33 -4.54 -46.02 -0.06
N VAL A 34 -5.07 -47.23 -0.33
CA VAL A 34 -5.14 -48.33 0.64
C VAL A 34 -4.92 -49.67 -0.07
N THR A 35 -3.93 -50.43 0.37
CA THR A 35 -3.75 -51.82 -0.05
C THR A 35 -4.18 -52.73 1.09
N LEU A 36 -5.23 -53.53 0.86
CA LEU A 36 -5.68 -54.57 1.79
C LEU A 36 -5.03 -55.88 1.39
N ASN A 37 -4.23 -56.44 2.31
CA ASN A 37 -3.57 -57.73 2.12
C ASN A 37 -4.30 -58.78 2.96
N PHE A 38 -4.88 -59.79 2.32
CA PHE A 38 -5.64 -60.84 2.99
C PHE A 38 -4.70 -62.01 3.30
N ALA A 39 -3.90 -61.88 4.36
CA ALA A 39 -3.19 -62.98 5.02
C ALA A 39 -3.78 -63.17 6.45
N SER A 40 -3.30 -64.18 7.19
CA SER A 40 -3.82 -64.59 8.51
C SER A 40 -3.95 -63.47 9.56
N ASP A 41 -3.27 -62.33 9.36
CA ASP A 41 -3.43 -61.09 10.13
C ASP A 41 -3.90 -59.95 9.22
N TRP A 42 -4.95 -59.23 9.64
CA TRP A 42 -5.52 -58.08 8.93
C TRP A 42 -4.57 -56.88 9.02
N VAL A 43 -3.76 -56.64 7.98
CA VAL A 43 -2.84 -55.49 7.93
C VAL A 43 -3.26 -54.51 6.83
N MET A 44 -3.63 -53.30 7.23
CA MET A 44 -3.95 -52.20 6.33
C MET A 44 -2.74 -51.27 6.21
N ASP A 45 -2.15 -51.17 5.01
CA ASP A 45 -1.04 -50.25 4.78
C ASP A 45 -1.56 -48.84 4.49
N THR A 46 -1.40 -47.94 5.46
CA THR A 46 -1.81 -46.53 5.40
C THR A 46 -0.64 -45.56 5.35
N THR A 47 0.58 -46.04 5.10
CA THR A 47 1.79 -45.22 5.18
C THR A 47 1.77 -44.05 4.19
N GLU A 48 1.38 -44.30 2.94
CA GLU A 48 1.25 -43.26 1.91
C GLU A 48 0.19 -42.22 2.26
N LEU A 49 -0.96 -42.66 2.76
CA LEU A 49 -2.05 -41.77 3.18
C LEU A 49 -1.62 -40.89 4.37
N ALA A 50 -0.89 -41.45 5.33
CA ALA A 50 -0.34 -40.71 6.47
C ALA A 50 0.71 -39.67 6.02
N GLN A 51 1.59 -40.03 5.10
CA GLN A 51 2.58 -39.11 4.52
C GLN A 51 1.93 -38.00 3.70
N ALA A 52 0.91 -38.32 2.90
CA ALA A 52 0.17 -37.32 2.13
C ALA A 52 -0.57 -36.34 3.06
N LYS A 53 -1.17 -36.83 4.14
CA LYS A 53 -1.81 -36.00 5.16
C LYS A 53 -0.81 -35.08 5.86
N ALA A 54 0.36 -35.59 6.25
CA ALA A 54 1.40 -34.77 6.88
C ALA A 54 1.89 -33.64 5.96
N LYS A 55 2.10 -33.94 4.67
CA LYS A 55 2.46 -32.91 3.67
C LYS A 55 1.36 -31.89 3.45
N HIS A 56 0.10 -32.34 3.44
CA HIS A 56 -1.05 -31.44 3.33
C HIS A 56 -1.09 -30.46 4.51
N ASP A 57 -0.93 -30.96 5.73
CA ASP A 57 -0.97 -30.14 6.94
C ASP A 57 0.20 -29.13 6.99
N GLU A 58 1.40 -29.54 6.57
CA GLU A 58 2.56 -28.66 6.42
C GLU A 58 2.32 -27.55 5.39
N LEU A 59 1.84 -27.92 4.20
CA LEU A 59 1.54 -26.96 3.14
C LEU A 59 0.43 -26.00 3.56
N GLN A 60 -0.59 -26.47 4.25
CA GLN A 60 -1.66 -25.63 4.77
C GLN A 60 -1.12 -24.60 5.77
N ALA A 61 -0.30 -25.03 6.73
CA ALA A 61 0.33 -24.11 7.69
C ALA A 61 1.23 -23.06 6.99
N ARG A 62 1.90 -23.47 5.90
CA ARG A 62 2.71 -22.55 5.10
C ARG A 62 1.85 -21.54 4.33
N ILE A 63 0.74 -21.98 3.75
CA ILE A 63 -0.23 -21.11 3.07
C ILE A 63 -0.77 -20.08 4.07
N ASP A 64 -1.26 -20.50 5.23
CA ASP A 64 -1.80 -19.60 6.25
C ASP A 64 -0.77 -18.57 6.73
N THR A 65 0.52 -18.94 6.73
CA THR A 65 1.61 -18.02 7.07
C THR A 65 1.86 -17.02 5.96
N LEU A 66 1.93 -17.48 4.71
CA LEU A 66 2.11 -16.63 3.54
C LEU A 66 0.93 -15.67 3.34
N GLU A 67 -0.30 -16.09 3.62
CA GLU A 67 -1.48 -15.23 3.56
C GLU A 67 -1.42 -14.10 4.58
N ARG A 68 -0.99 -14.41 5.82
CA ARG A 68 -0.75 -13.40 6.87
C ARG A 68 0.35 -12.41 6.46
N GLU A 69 1.46 -12.92 5.93
CA GLU A 69 2.55 -12.08 5.44
C GLU A 69 2.11 -11.19 4.26
N ASN A 70 1.35 -11.74 3.30
CA ASN A 70 0.84 -11.00 2.16
C ASN A 70 -0.10 -9.87 2.60
N LYS A 71 -1.02 -10.17 3.54
CA LYS A 71 -1.90 -9.17 4.14
C LYS A 71 -1.11 -8.06 4.81
N TYR A 72 -0.14 -8.42 5.65
CA TYR A 72 0.73 -7.44 6.31
C TYR A 72 1.49 -6.55 5.32
N LEU A 73 2.03 -7.14 4.25
CA LEU A 73 2.75 -6.40 3.22
C LEU A 73 1.85 -5.46 2.43
N ARG A 74 0.62 -5.86 2.10
CA ARG A 74 -0.37 -4.99 1.45
C ARG A 74 -0.70 -3.78 2.33
N GLU A 75 -1.03 -4.03 3.59
CA GLU A 75 -1.30 -2.94 4.55
C GLU A 75 -0.08 -2.01 4.71
N LYS A 76 1.13 -2.56 4.68
CA LYS A 76 2.36 -1.75 4.71
C LYS A 76 2.52 -0.91 3.44
N CYS A 77 2.23 -1.47 2.27
CA CYS A 77 2.28 -0.73 1.00
C CYS A 77 1.25 0.41 1.00
N ASP A 78 0.03 0.16 1.47
CA ASP A 78 -1.02 1.17 1.55
C ASP A 78 -0.58 2.34 2.45
N ARG A 79 -0.05 2.04 3.65
CA ARG A 79 0.47 3.08 4.56
C ARG A 79 1.60 3.90 3.94
N VAL A 80 2.56 3.25 3.29
CA VAL A 80 3.69 3.95 2.64
C VAL A 80 3.19 4.80 1.47
N ASN A 81 2.20 4.32 0.72
CA ASN A 81 1.59 5.07 -0.36
C ASN A 81 0.87 6.32 0.16
N ASP A 82 0.11 6.20 1.25
CA ASP A 82 -0.55 7.34 1.90
C ASP A 82 0.47 8.36 2.43
N GLU A 83 1.55 7.90 3.06
CA GLU A 83 2.64 8.76 3.52
C GLU A 83 3.32 9.49 2.35
N SER A 84 3.59 8.79 1.25
CA SER A 84 4.16 9.40 0.04
C SER A 84 3.23 10.45 -0.58
N ASN A 85 1.92 10.19 -0.61
CA ASN A 85 0.94 11.15 -1.11
C ASN A 85 0.87 12.40 -0.23
N LEU A 86 0.91 12.21 1.09
CA LEU A 86 0.94 13.32 2.04
C LEU A 86 2.21 14.17 1.88
N ASP A 87 3.36 13.53 1.67
CA ASP A 87 4.64 14.22 1.50
C ASP A 87 4.69 15.04 0.21
N LYS A 88 4.15 14.49 -0.90
CA LYS A 88 3.97 15.23 -2.16
C LYS A 88 3.07 16.44 -1.97
N PHE A 89 1.95 16.28 -1.27
CA PHE A 89 1.03 17.38 -0.99
C PHE A 89 1.69 18.47 -0.15
N LYS A 90 2.38 18.11 0.93
CA LYS A 90 3.13 19.05 1.78
C LYS A 90 4.19 19.81 0.99
N SER A 91 4.95 19.10 0.17
CA SER A 91 5.99 19.70 -0.68
C SER A 91 5.39 20.70 -1.67
N GLN A 92 4.30 20.34 -2.34
CA GLN A 92 3.60 21.24 -3.25
C GLN A 92 3.06 22.48 -2.53
N LEU A 93 2.38 22.29 -1.39
CA LEU A 93 1.83 23.39 -0.60
C LEU A 93 2.93 24.35 -0.13
N LEU A 94 4.07 23.83 0.32
CA LEU A 94 5.20 24.66 0.72
C LEU A 94 5.72 25.53 -0.43
N VAL A 95 5.84 24.95 -1.64
CA VAL A 95 6.27 25.67 -2.84
C VAL A 95 5.26 26.78 -3.19
N GLU A 96 3.97 26.48 -3.15
CA GLU A 96 2.91 27.46 -3.43
C GLU A 96 2.91 28.60 -2.39
N MET A 97 3.03 28.27 -1.10
CA MET A 97 3.11 29.26 -0.03
C MET A 97 4.35 30.14 -0.15
N LEU A 98 5.51 29.57 -0.51
CA LEU A 98 6.73 30.34 -0.75
C LEU A 98 6.54 31.30 -1.92
N ALA A 99 5.96 30.84 -3.03
CA ALA A 99 5.67 31.68 -4.19
C ALA A 99 4.75 32.86 -3.83
N ILE A 100 3.69 32.61 -3.04
CA ILE A 100 2.78 33.67 -2.56
C ILE A 100 3.53 34.65 -1.66
N SER A 101 4.30 34.14 -0.69
CA SER A 101 5.06 34.98 0.24
C SER A 101 6.08 35.86 -0.48
N THR A 102 6.77 35.34 -1.51
CA THR A 102 7.70 36.14 -2.32
C THR A 102 6.97 37.22 -3.11
N LEU A 103 5.80 36.90 -3.68
CA LEU A 103 4.99 37.85 -4.43
C LEU A 103 4.48 38.98 -3.53
N ASP A 104 4.04 38.66 -2.32
CA ASP A 104 3.56 39.66 -1.36
C ASP A 104 4.70 40.57 -0.87
N GLU A 105 5.90 40.00 -0.64
CA GLU A 105 7.08 40.79 -0.29
C GLU A 105 7.46 41.77 -1.42
N GLU A 106 7.48 41.32 -2.67
CA GLU A 106 7.75 42.20 -3.82
C GLU A 106 6.71 43.31 -3.97
N LYS A 107 5.41 42.99 -3.83
CA LYS A 107 4.33 43.98 -3.87
C LYS A 107 4.48 45.02 -2.76
N SER A 108 4.79 44.58 -1.54
CA SER A 108 5.00 45.49 -0.41
C SER A 108 6.19 46.44 -0.63
N LYS A 109 7.30 45.92 -1.18
CA LYS A 109 8.47 46.73 -1.55
C LYS A 109 8.15 47.74 -2.64
N ALA A 110 7.40 47.33 -3.65
CA ALA A 110 6.95 48.22 -4.73
C ALA A 110 6.07 49.35 -4.20
N ALA A 111 5.06 49.02 -3.37
CA ALA A 111 4.18 50.02 -2.75
C ALA A 111 4.96 50.99 -1.84
N TYR A 112 5.92 50.48 -1.07
CA TYR A 112 6.80 51.32 -0.25
C TYR A 112 7.64 52.29 -1.08
N LEU A 113 8.22 51.82 -2.19
CA LEU A 113 9.01 52.66 -3.09
C LEU A 113 8.16 53.75 -3.75
N GLU A 114 6.93 53.42 -4.16
CA GLU A 114 6.00 54.38 -4.73
C GLU A 114 5.64 55.49 -3.73
N GLU A 115 5.24 55.12 -2.51
CA GLU A 115 4.93 56.10 -1.46
C GLU A 115 6.17 56.92 -1.06
N LYS A 116 7.36 56.30 -1.02
CA LYS A 116 8.62 57.03 -0.77
C LYS A 116 8.87 58.10 -1.83
N LEU A 117 8.74 57.78 -3.12
CA LEU A 117 8.92 58.74 -4.21
C LEU A 117 7.88 59.87 -4.16
N LYS A 118 6.64 59.54 -3.79
CA LYS A 118 5.55 60.51 -3.61
C LYS A 118 5.84 61.47 -2.46
N VAL A 119 6.32 60.98 -1.32
CA VAL A 119 6.75 61.82 -0.19
C VAL A 119 7.92 62.71 -0.59
N GLU A 120 8.93 62.16 -1.28
CA GLU A 120 10.06 62.95 -1.77
C GLU A 120 9.63 64.05 -2.76
N SER A 121 8.64 63.77 -3.62
CA SER A 121 8.04 64.78 -4.51
C SER A 121 7.37 65.88 -3.71
N LEU A 122 6.48 65.52 -2.78
CA LEU A 122 5.78 66.48 -1.92
C LEU A 122 6.76 67.32 -1.10
N MET A 123 7.85 66.73 -0.60
CA MET A 123 8.89 67.48 0.10
C MET A 123 9.59 68.49 -0.81
N ARG A 124 9.90 68.11 -2.06
CA ARG A 124 10.48 69.03 -3.05
C ARG A 124 9.53 70.18 -3.37
N ASP A 125 8.25 69.88 -3.58
CA ASP A 125 7.22 70.87 -3.86
C ASP A 125 7.02 71.82 -2.68
N MET A 126 6.99 71.30 -1.46
CA MET A 126 6.86 72.11 -0.24
C MET A 126 8.08 73.02 -0.03
N LYS A 127 9.29 72.53 -0.31
CA LYS A 127 10.52 73.34 -0.27
C LYS A 127 10.47 74.47 -1.31
N ALA A 128 10.05 74.19 -2.54
CA ALA A 128 9.91 75.19 -3.58
C ALA A 128 8.87 76.28 -3.21
N LEU A 129 7.75 75.89 -2.60
CA LEU A 129 6.74 76.82 -2.11
C LEU A 129 7.29 77.73 -0.99
N LEU A 130 8.05 77.16 -0.05
CA LEU A 130 8.69 77.93 1.02
C LEU A 130 9.74 78.92 0.48
N GLU A 131 10.58 78.51 -0.47
CA GLU A 131 11.54 79.40 -1.14
C GLU A 131 10.84 80.54 -1.88
N LYS A 132 9.72 80.25 -2.57
CA LYS A 132 8.91 81.26 -3.25
C LYS A 132 8.28 82.23 -2.25
N ALA A 133 7.70 81.75 -1.14
CA ALA A 133 7.14 82.59 -0.09
C ALA A 133 8.19 83.51 0.54
N ALA A 134 9.40 82.99 0.80
CA ALA A 134 10.53 83.77 1.30
C ALA A 134 10.98 84.86 0.32
N SER A 135 11.05 84.56 -0.98
CA SER A 135 11.40 85.56 -2.02
C SER A 135 10.38 86.68 -2.18
N HIS A 136 9.12 86.45 -1.77
CA HIS A 136 8.03 87.42 -1.84
C HIS A 136 7.76 88.12 -0.48
N ASN A 137 8.63 87.97 0.53
CA ASN A 137 8.47 88.52 1.89
C ASN A 137 7.12 88.17 2.55
N VAL A 138 6.55 87.01 2.25
CA VAL A 138 5.32 86.54 2.89
C VAL A 138 5.68 85.98 4.28
N ASP A 139 5.10 86.55 5.34
CA ASP A 139 5.35 86.09 6.72
C ASP A 139 4.82 84.67 6.91
N ILE A 140 5.74 83.71 6.95
CA ILE A 140 5.49 82.26 7.04
C ILE A 140 4.60 81.92 8.25
N LYS A 141 4.66 82.72 9.33
CA LYS A 141 3.81 82.53 10.52
C LYS A 141 2.34 82.81 10.24
N GLN A 142 2.01 83.80 9.40
CA GLN A 142 0.62 84.08 9.02
C GLN A 142 0.08 83.01 8.05
N PHE A 143 0.94 82.51 7.15
CA PHE A 143 0.58 81.45 6.21
C PHE A 143 0.31 80.10 6.90
N ALA A 144 1.12 79.73 7.90
CA ALA A 144 0.93 78.51 8.69
C ALA A 144 -0.38 78.55 9.52
N VAL A 145 -0.75 79.73 10.05
CA VAL A 145 -2.01 79.93 10.78
C VAL A 145 -3.23 79.80 9.85
N LEU A 146 -3.14 80.30 8.61
CA LEU A 146 -4.20 80.14 7.60
C LEU A 146 -4.38 78.69 7.13
N LEU A 147 -3.29 77.93 7.02
CA LEU A 147 -3.32 76.50 6.69
C LEU A 147 -3.92 75.62 7.81
N GLN A 148 -3.78 76.02 9.08
CA GLN A 148 -4.39 75.33 10.22
C GLN A 148 -5.87 75.69 10.43
N ALA A 149 -6.33 76.80 9.85
CA ALA A 149 -7.72 77.27 9.94
C ALA A 149 -8.63 76.75 8.81
N MET A 150 -8.08 75.99 7.87
CA MET A 150 -8.77 75.33 6.75
C MET A 150 -8.96 73.84 7.06
#